data_AF-A0A7V2ACR5-F1
#
_entry.id   AF-A0A7V2ACR5-F1
#
_cell.length_a   1.000
_cell.length_b   1.000
_cell.length_c   1.000
_cell.angle_alpha   90.00
_cell.angle_beta   90.00
_cell.angle_gamma   90.00
#
_symmetry.space_group_name_H-M   'P 1'
#
loop_
_entity.id
_entity.type
_entity.pdbx_description
1 polymer ?
#
loop_
_entity_poly.entity_id
_entity_poly.type
_entity_poly.pdbx_seq_one_letter_code
_entity_poly.pdbx_strand_id
1 'polypeptide(L)' 'MNAGEGLAEIQRGAHEIIHLEDLEERFQTGRPLVVKAGFDPTAPDIHLGHTVLINKLRQFQ' A
#
# COMPACT_ATOMS: atom_id res chain seq x y z
N MET A 1 8.06 -12.23 6.40
CA MET A 1 6.66 -12.37 5.96
C MET A 1 6.68 -13.13 4.65
N ASN A 2 5.88 -14.20 4.54
CA ASN A 2 5.67 -14.85 3.23
C ASN A 2 4.70 -13.99 2.38
N ALA A 3 4.60 -14.27 1.07
CA ALA A 3 3.77 -13.48 0.15
C ALA A 3 2.29 -13.40 0.59
N GLY A 4 1.76 -14.46 1.19
CA GLY A 4 0.38 -14.51 1.71
C GLY A 4 0.16 -13.63 2.94
N GLU A 5 1.10 -13.61 3.88
CA GLU A 5 1.07 -12.71 5.06
C GLU A 5 1.16 -11.24 4.64
N GLY A 6 2.01 -10.93 3.66
CA GLY A 6 2.14 -9.57 3.13
C GLY A 6 0.86 -9.09 2.46
N LEU A 7 0.22 -9.94 1.65
CA LEU A 7 -1.05 -9.61 1.01
C LEU A 7 -2.16 -9.34 2.04
N ALA A 8 -2.27 -10.19 3.07
CA ALA A 8 -3.25 -10.00 4.14
C ALA A 8 -3.04 -8.68 4.92
N GLU A 9 -1.78 -8.29 5.16
CA GLU A 9 -1.41 -7.02 5.79
C GLU A 9 -1.86 -5.82 4.94
N ILE A 10 -1.67 -5.88 3.62
CA ILE A 10 -2.08 -4.83 2.69
C ILE A 10 -3.60 -4.73 2.59
N GLN A 11 -4.33 -5.85 2.56
CA GLN A 11 -5.79 -5.86 2.55
C GLN A 11 -6.39 -5.26 3.82
N ARG A 12 -5.74 -5.43 4.98
CA ARG A 12 -6.27 -4.94 6.25
C ARG A 12 -6.43 -3.42 6.24
N GLY A 13 -7.67 -2.96 6.43
CA GLY A 13 -8.02 -1.53 6.49
C GLY A 13 -7.99 -0.83 5.12
N ALA A 14 -7.83 -1.56 4.02
CA ALA A 14 -8.10 -1.02 2.69
C ALA A 14 -9.62 -0.93 2.48
N HIS A 15 -10.08 0.16 1.89
CA HIS A 15 -11.49 0.28 1.51
C HIS A 15 -11.83 -0.60 0.31
N GLU A 16 -10.94 -0.61 -0.69
CA GLU A 16 -11.08 -1.37 -1.93
C GLU A 16 -9.69 -1.66 -2.52
N ILE A 17 -9.56 -2.77 -3.22
CA ILE A 17 -8.41 -3.11 -4.06
C ILE A 17 -8.94 -3.50 -5.43
N ILE A 18 -8.61 -2.71 -6.45
CA ILE A 18 -9.00 -2.96 -7.83
C ILE A 18 -7.99 -3.94 -8.43
N HIS A 19 -8.49 -5.03 -9.05
CA HIS A 19 -7.69 -6.15 -9.55
C HIS A 19 -6.82 -6.80 -8.46
N LEU A 20 -7.47 -7.45 -7.49
CA LEU A 20 -6.76 -8.16 -6.43
C LEU A 20 -5.83 -9.23 -7.02
N GLU A 21 -6.28 -9.99 -8.02
CA GLU A 21 -5.47 -11.02 -8.69
C GLU A 21 -4.11 -10.50 -9.19
N ASP A 22 -4.06 -9.32 -9.82
CA ASP A 22 -2.83 -8.70 -10.32
C ASP A 22 -1.86 -8.38 -9.18
N LEU A 23 -2.38 -7.97 -8.02
CA LEU A 23 -1.56 -7.71 -6.84
C LEU A 23 -0.98 -9.01 -6.30
N GLU A 24 -1.78 -10.09 -6.22
CA GLU A 24 -1.31 -11.40 -5.79
C GLU A 24 -0.18 -11.93 -6.69
N GLU A 25 -0.38 -11.87 -8.01
CA GLU A 25 0.63 -12.26 -8.99
C GLU A 25 1.93 -11.46 -8.82
N ARG A 26 1.82 -10.14 -8.62
CA ARG A 26 2.97 -9.27 -8.36
C ARG A 26 3.73 -9.67 -7.10
N PHE A 27 3.04 -10.01 -6.01
CA PHE A 27 3.67 -10.52 -4.79
C PHE A 27 4.40 -11.85 -5.01
N GLN A 28 3.89 -12.73 -5.87
CA GLN A 28 4.52 -14.01 -6.20
C GLN A 28 5.81 -13.86 -7.02
N THR A 29 6.00 -12.74 -7.73
CA THR A 29 7.23 -12.52 -8.52
C THR A 29 8.51 -12.42 -7.68
N GLY A 30 8.40 -12.21 -6.37
CA GLY A 30 9.54 -12.05 -5.46
C GLY A 30 10.38 -10.78 -5.70
N ARG A 31 9.92 -9.88 -6.57
CA ARG A 31 10.57 -8.60 -6.84
C ARG A 31 9.96 -7.50 -5.97
N PRO A 32 10.77 -6.54 -5.48
CA PRO A 32 10.24 -5.37 -4.79
C PRO A 32 9.24 -4.62 -5.68
N LEU A 33 8.05 -4.34 -5.14
CA LEU A 33 7.03 -3.58 -5.85
C LEU A 33 7.32 -2.08 -5.77
N VAL A 34 7.15 -1.38 -6.88
CA VAL A 34 7.18 0.08 -6.89
C VAL A 34 5.79 0.58 -6.49
N VAL A 35 5.69 1.15 -5.30
CA VAL A 35 4.45 1.70 -4.74
C VAL A 35 4.50 3.22 -4.81
N LYS A 36 3.48 3.83 -5.41
CA LYS A 36 3.41 5.27 -5.63
C LYS A 36 2.21 5.86 -4.92
N ALA A 37 2.43 6.98 -4.23
CA ALA A 37 1.39 7.85 -3.72
C ALA A 37 1.70 9.29 -4.11
N GLY A 38 0.67 10.04 -4.51
CA GLY A 38 0.77 11.46 -4.80
C GLY A 38 0.22 12.29 -3.64
N PHE A 39 0.89 13.41 -3.34
CA PHE A 39 0.41 14.42 -2.42
C PHE A 39 0.36 15.75 -3.17
N ASP A 40 -0.74 16.47 -3.07
CA ASP A 40 -0.88 17.80 -3.64
C ASP A 40 -0.11 18.82 -2.77
N PRO A 41 0.91 19.53 -3.29
CA PRO A 41 1.70 20.47 -2.51
C PRO A 41 1.00 21.82 -2.27
N THR A 42 -0.27 22.01 -2.67
CA THR A 42 -1.02 23.27 -2.47
C THR A 42 -1.13 23.70 -1.00
N ALA A 43 -1.07 22.77 -0.06
CA ALA A 43 -0.94 23.04 1.37
C ALA A 43 0.26 22.26 1.96
N PRO A 44 1.11 22.89 2.79
CA PRO A 44 2.28 22.23 3.36
C PRO A 44 1.94 21.31 4.56
N ASP A 45 0.74 21.46 5.14
CA ASP A 45 0.40 20.85 6.42
C ASP A 45 -0.05 19.39 6.29
N ILE A 46 0.63 18.50 7.01
CA ILE A 46 0.22 17.10 7.15
C ILE A 46 -0.55 16.92 8.46
N HIS A 47 -1.84 16.58 8.34
CA HIS A 47 -2.67 16.18 9.48
C HIS A 47 -2.82 14.65 9.61
N LEU A 48 -3.46 14.20 10.69
CA LEU A 48 -3.68 12.78 11.01
C LEU A 48 -4.33 11.96 9.88
N GLY A 49 -5.20 12.56 9.05
CA GLY A 49 -5.77 11.88 7.88
C GLY A 49 -4.73 11.31 6.90
N HIS A 50 -3.60 12.00 6.69
CA HIS A 50 -2.53 11.51 5.80
C HIS A 50 -1.81 10.28 6.37
N THR A 51 -1.85 10.09 7.69
CA THR A 51 -1.18 8.96 8.35
C THR A 51 -1.79 7.62 7.93
N VAL A 52 -3.05 7.58 7.50
CA VAL A 52 -3.68 6.36 6.97
C VAL A 52 -2.91 5.86 5.74
N LEU A 53 -2.70 6.76 4.77
CA LEU A 53 -1.95 6.47 3.55
C LEU A 53 -0.47 6.19 3.84
N ILE A 54 0.18 7.02 4.67
CA ILE A 54 1.60 6.85 5.01
C ILE A 54 1.86 5.52 5.73
N ASN A 55 0.98 5.11 6.66
CA ASN A 55 1.11 3.83 7.33
C ASN A 55 0.90 2.65 6.37
N LYS A 56 0.01 2.79 5.37
CA LYS A 56 -0.14 1.77 4.32
C LYS A 56 1.12 1.66 3.47
N LEU A 57 1.76 2.78 3.09
CA LEU A 57 3.04 2.76 2.38
C LEU A 57 4.15 2.08 3.18
N ARG A 58 4.20 2.31 4.50
CA ARG A 58 5.14 1.64 5.41
C ARG A 58 4.94 0.11 5.43
N GLN A 59 3.72 -0.38 5.27
CA GLN A 59 3.45 -1.83 5.21
C GLN A 59 3.98 -2.49 3.92
N PHE A 60 4.24 -1.71 2.88
CA PHE A 60 4.87 -2.20 1.65
C PHE A 60 6.42 -2.24 1.73
N GLN A 61 7.02 -1.73 2.82
CA GLN A 61 8.48 -1.71 3.06
C GLN A 61 8.89 -2.87 3.98
#